data_AF-A0ABD5YH81-F1
#
_entry.id   AF-A0ABD5YH81-F1
#
_cell.length_a   1.000
_cell.length_b   1.000
_cell.length_c   1.000
_cell.angle_alpha   90.00
_cell.angle_beta   90.00
_cell.angle_gamma   90.00
#
_symmetry.space_group_name_H-M   'P 1'
#
loop_
_entity.id
_entity.type
_entity.pdbx_description
1 polymer ?
#
loop_
_entity_poly.entity_id
_entity_poly.type
_entity_poly.pdbx_seq_one_letter_code
_entity_poly.pdbx_strand_id
1 'polypeptide(L)'
;MALQLSRAVSDGFRRTFTRAGGVLFVGLLLIQFGIQTSVNTVVAGFLPAEAAAQFSGETGLVLPVSGSVGLALFGALTLASSAYFVVLSRTFAQPLGEASTFPPALTERLGRATLVALVGGIVVSVAVAVGFVLLFFPGLFLTASFLFFVFVVAVEDGGGVESLKRSWGLARGSRLRLAVVMFLSGAFGLVLGAVTPLVGLVGGPLAADLVTVTLSAAFFVPYYAVIASAYLQLRDGRPSANRTAPEPVDASQTPKL
;
A
#
# COMPACT_ATOMS: atom_id res chain seq x y z
N MET A 1 11.23 -4.72 21.23
CA MET A 1 9.90 -4.40 21.79
C MET A 1 8.82 -5.08 20.98
N ALA A 2 7.66 -5.36 21.59
CA ALA A 2 6.56 -6.07 20.97
C ALA A 2 5.66 -5.11 20.16
N LEU A 3 5.34 -5.44 18.92
CA LEU A 3 4.36 -4.73 18.08
C LEU A 3 3.03 -4.58 18.84
N GLN A 4 2.56 -3.34 19.04
CA GLN A 4 1.32 -3.06 19.76
C GLN A 4 0.20 -2.86 18.75
N LEU A 5 -0.46 -3.97 18.38
CA LEU A 5 -1.46 -3.99 17.31
C LEU A 5 -2.63 -3.04 17.60
N SER A 6 -3.10 -2.97 18.85
CA SER A 6 -4.18 -2.07 19.25
C SER A 6 -3.84 -0.59 18.99
N ARG A 7 -2.63 -0.13 19.36
CA ARG A 7 -2.18 1.24 19.05
C ARG A 7 -2.01 1.46 17.56
N ALA A 8 -1.41 0.50 16.84
CA ALA A 8 -1.24 0.62 15.39
C ALA A 8 -2.59 0.75 14.67
N VAL A 9 -3.61 0.02 15.12
CA VAL A 9 -4.98 0.12 14.60
C VAL A 9 -5.59 1.48 14.91
N SER A 10 -5.54 1.93 16.18
CA SER A 10 -6.11 3.23 16.58
C SER A 10 -5.45 4.40 15.84
N ASP A 11 -4.12 4.41 15.77
CA ASP A 11 -3.36 5.45 15.09
C ASP A 11 -3.60 5.42 13.57
N GLY A 12 -3.70 4.22 12.97
CA GLY A 12 -4.03 4.06 11.56
C GLY A 12 -5.41 4.63 11.20
N PHE A 13 -6.43 4.36 12.02
CA PHE A 13 -7.75 4.96 11.84
C PHE A 13 -7.71 6.48 11.97
N ARG A 14 -7.01 7.02 12.98
CA ARG A 14 -6.85 8.47 13.14
C ARG A 14 -6.21 9.14 11.93
N ARG A 15 -5.21 8.50 11.30
CA ARG A 15 -4.55 8.98 10.07
C ARG A 15 -5.46 8.92 8.85
N THR A 16 -6.36 7.95 8.80
CA THR A 16 -7.29 7.77 7.68
C THR A 16 -8.37 8.86 7.69
N PHE A 17 -8.89 9.17 8.88
CA PHE A 17 -9.92 10.19 9.07
C PHE A 17 -9.33 11.61 9.23
N THR A 18 -8.33 11.94 8.40
CA THR A 18 -7.81 13.31 8.26
C THR A 18 -8.11 13.88 6.88
N ARG A 19 -7.91 15.19 6.69
CA ARG A 19 -8.05 15.83 5.37
C ARG A 19 -7.14 15.18 4.33
N ALA A 20 -5.86 14.96 4.67
CA ALA A 20 -4.92 14.27 3.80
C ALA A 20 -5.35 12.82 3.51
N GLY A 21 -5.83 12.09 4.52
CA GLY A 21 -6.38 10.74 4.35
C GLY A 21 -7.57 10.69 3.39
N GLY A 22 -8.49 11.65 3.48
CA GLY A 22 -9.61 11.80 2.55
C GLY A 22 -9.19 12.09 1.11
N VAL A 23 -8.22 12.98 0.91
CA VAL A 23 -7.64 13.25 -0.43
C VAL A 23 -6.97 12.00 -1.00
N LEU A 24 -6.22 11.27 -0.17
CA LEU A 24 -5.56 10.03 -0.56
C LEU A 24 -6.58 8.93 -0.89
N PHE A 25 -7.71 8.88 -0.19
CA PHE A 25 -8.81 7.97 -0.51
C PHE A 25 -9.43 8.26 -1.88
N VAL A 26 -9.76 9.53 -2.16
CA VAL A 26 -10.29 9.92 -3.48
C VAL A 26 -9.26 9.65 -4.58
N GLY A 27 -7.99 9.97 -4.35
CA GLY A 27 -6.92 9.67 -5.28
C GLY A 27 -6.81 8.17 -5.60
N LEU A 28 -6.95 7.31 -4.59
CA LEU A 28 -6.94 5.86 -4.78
C LEU A 28 -8.15 5.38 -5.59
N LEU A 29 -9.34 5.92 -5.34
CA LEU A 29 -10.54 5.59 -6.12
C LEU A 29 -10.34 5.89 -7.60
N LEU A 30 -9.86 7.09 -7.91
CA LEU A 30 -9.63 7.53 -9.29
C LEU A 30 -8.57 6.67 -9.98
N ILE A 31 -7.46 6.36 -9.30
CA ILE A 31 -6.40 5.51 -9.84
C ILE A 31 -6.92 4.09 -10.08
N GLN A 32 -7.59 3.46 -9.10
CA GLN A 32 -8.11 2.10 -9.25
C GLN A 32 -9.17 2.00 -10.35
N PHE A 33 -10.13 2.92 -10.37
CA PHE A 33 -11.17 2.94 -11.40
C PHE A 33 -10.57 3.20 -12.79
N GLY A 34 -9.61 4.12 -12.89
CA GLY A 34 -8.88 4.38 -14.13
C GLY A 34 -8.11 3.14 -14.61
N ILE A 35 -7.41 2.44 -13.71
CA ILE A 35 -6.67 1.22 -14.06
C ILE A 35 -7.65 0.15 -14.56
N GLN A 36 -8.74 -0.11 -13.83
CA GLN A 36 -9.75 -1.08 -14.24
C GLN A 36 -10.32 -0.75 -15.63
N THR A 37 -10.71 0.51 -15.84
CA THR A 37 -11.24 0.98 -17.13
C THR A 37 -10.20 0.81 -18.24
N SER A 38 -8.93 1.15 -17.99
CA SER A 38 -7.85 0.99 -18.97
C SER A 38 -7.61 -0.48 -19.33
N VAL A 39 -7.66 -1.38 -18.36
CA VAL A 39 -7.54 -2.83 -18.58
C VAL A 39 -8.71 -3.33 -19.42
N ASN A 40 -9.94 -2.93 -19.08
CA ASN A 40 -11.13 -3.29 -19.86
C ASN A 40 -10.99 -2.82 -21.33
N THR A 41 -10.51 -1.60 -21.56
CA THR A 41 -10.25 -1.06 -22.91
C THR A 41 -9.14 -1.80 -23.64
N VAL A 42 -8.05 -2.16 -22.96
CA VAL A 42 -6.97 -2.98 -23.55
C VAL A 42 -7.55 -4.32 -24.03
N VAL A 43 -8.24 -5.03 -23.15
CA VAL A 43 -8.82 -6.34 -23.46
C VAL A 43 -9.79 -6.23 -24.62
N ALA A 44 -10.77 -5.33 -24.57
CA ALA A 44 -11.73 -5.13 -25.64
C ALA A 44 -11.07 -4.76 -26.99
N GLY A 45 -10.00 -3.95 -26.96
CA GLY A 45 -9.30 -3.51 -28.17
C GLY A 45 -8.41 -4.55 -28.83
N PHE A 46 -8.08 -5.66 -28.15
CA PHE A 46 -7.30 -6.77 -28.70
C PHE A 46 -8.13 -8.04 -28.95
N LEU A 47 -9.43 -8.02 -28.64
CA LEU A 47 -10.34 -9.11 -28.94
C LEU A 47 -10.92 -9.00 -30.36
N PRO A 48 -11.29 -10.13 -30.99
CA PRO A 48 -12.14 -10.14 -32.18
C PRO A 48 -13.47 -9.41 -31.92
N ALA A 49 -14.09 -8.86 -32.97
CA ALA A 49 -15.25 -7.96 -32.84
C ALA A 49 -16.43 -8.61 -32.08
N GLU A 50 -16.70 -9.88 -32.33
CA GLU A 50 -17.78 -10.64 -31.68
C GLU A 50 -17.50 -10.82 -30.17
N ALA A 51 -16.27 -11.17 -29.83
CA ALA A 51 -15.83 -11.34 -28.44
C ALA A 51 -15.75 -9.99 -27.70
N ALA A 52 -15.32 -8.92 -28.38
CA ALA A 52 -15.25 -7.58 -27.81
C ALA A 52 -16.65 -7.03 -27.49
N ALA A 53 -17.65 -7.29 -28.34
CA ALA A 53 -19.03 -6.90 -28.09
C ALA A 53 -19.61 -7.63 -26.88
N GLN A 54 -19.38 -8.94 -26.77
CA GLN A 54 -19.79 -9.72 -25.61
C GLN A 54 -19.09 -9.22 -24.33
N PHE A 55 -17.77 -9.07 -24.36
CA PHE A 55 -16.98 -8.61 -23.22
C PHE A 55 -17.43 -7.23 -22.74
N SER A 56 -17.68 -6.29 -23.66
CA SER A 56 -18.14 -4.94 -23.31
C SER A 56 -19.53 -4.90 -22.69
N GLY A 57 -20.36 -5.92 -22.94
CA GLY A 57 -21.67 -6.07 -22.30
C GLY A 57 -21.61 -6.69 -20.89
N GLU A 58 -20.56 -7.46 -20.61
CA GLU A 58 -20.37 -8.16 -19.33
C GLU A 58 -19.42 -7.44 -18.36
N THR A 59 -18.61 -6.50 -18.87
CA THR A 59 -17.65 -5.71 -18.08
C THR A 59 -18.19 -4.32 -17.75
N GLY A 60 -17.56 -3.64 -16.80
CA GLY A 60 -17.85 -2.23 -16.53
C GLY A 60 -17.35 -1.31 -17.64
N LEU A 61 -16.87 -0.13 -17.27
CA LEU A 61 -16.57 0.93 -18.24
C LEU A 61 -15.46 0.50 -19.23
N VAL A 62 -15.73 0.72 -20.52
CA VAL A 62 -14.78 0.59 -21.63
C VAL A 62 -14.75 1.92 -22.37
N LEU A 63 -13.56 2.51 -22.52
CA LEU A 63 -13.37 3.73 -23.31
C LEU A 63 -13.43 3.41 -24.82
N PRO A 64 -14.07 4.27 -25.64
CA PRO A 64 -14.17 4.10 -27.09
C PRO A 64 -12.88 4.54 -27.79
N VAL A 65 -11.76 3.90 -27.44
CA VAL A 65 -10.42 4.17 -27.98
C VAL A 65 -9.74 2.87 -28.36
N SER A 66 -8.64 2.94 -29.10
CA SER A 66 -7.89 1.72 -29.48
C SER A 66 -7.27 1.03 -28.26
N GLY A 67 -7.09 -0.30 -28.35
CA GLY A 67 -6.42 -1.07 -27.30
C GLY A 67 -5.01 -0.57 -26.99
N SER A 68 -4.30 -0.01 -27.99
CA SER A 68 -2.99 0.62 -27.80
C SER A 68 -3.05 1.89 -26.95
N VAL A 69 -4.09 2.72 -27.12
CA VAL A 69 -4.33 3.89 -26.26
C VAL A 69 -4.69 3.44 -24.85
N GLY A 70 -5.51 2.40 -24.73
CA GLY A 70 -5.78 1.75 -23.43
C GLY A 70 -4.50 1.28 -22.74
N LEU A 71 -3.56 0.69 -23.48
CA LEU A 71 -2.30 0.18 -22.94
C LEU A 71 -1.39 1.33 -22.47
N ALA A 72 -1.32 2.41 -23.24
CA ALA A 72 -0.60 3.60 -22.85
C ALA A 72 -1.18 4.23 -21.58
N LEU A 73 -2.52 4.31 -21.49
CA LEU A 73 -3.22 4.79 -20.30
C LEU A 73 -2.96 3.89 -19.09
N PHE A 74 -3.01 2.57 -19.26
CA PHE A 74 -2.70 1.60 -18.20
C PHE A 74 -1.26 1.79 -17.67
N GLY A 75 -0.28 1.95 -18.58
CA GLY A 75 1.10 2.22 -18.20
C GLY A 75 1.26 3.54 -17.43
N ALA A 76 0.61 4.61 -17.89
CA ALA A 76 0.62 5.91 -17.21
C ALA A 76 -0.02 5.84 -15.82
N LEU A 77 -1.15 5.16 -15.68
CA LEU A 77 -1.84 4.98 -14.41
C LEU A 77 -1.08 4.05 -13.45
N THR A 78 -0.37 3.05 -13.97
CA THR A 78 0.52 2.20 -13.18
C THR A 78 1.68 3.02 -12.58
N LEU A 79 2.27 3.92 -13.39
CA LEU A 79 3.29 4.83 -12.90
C LEU A 79 2.72 5.82 -11.85
N ALA A 80 1.52 6.36 -12.11
CA ALA A 80 0.82 7.23 -11.17
C ALA A 80 0.48 6.51 -9.85
N SER A 81 0.11 5.22 -9.92
CA SER A 81 -0.14 4.36 -8.76
C SER A 81 1.13 4.19 -7.92
N SER A 82 2.28 3.93 -8.55
CA SER A 82 3.56 3.86 -7.84
C SER A 82 3.89 5.18 -7.12
N ALA A 83 3.71 6.32 -7.80
CA ALA A 83 3.92 7.63 -7.19
C ALA A 83 2.95 7.88 -6.03
N TYR A 84 1.69 7.48 -6.19
CA TYR A 84 0.68 7.52 -5.14
C TYR A 84 1.10 6.73 -3.91
N PHE A 85 1.64 5.51 -4.06
CA PHE A 85 2.11 4.71 -2.93
C PHE A 85 3.29 5.35 -2.18
N VAL A 86 4.18 6.03 -2.90
CA VAL A 86 5.27 6.82 -2.27
C VAL A 86 4.68 7.98 -1.47
N VAL A 87 3.76 8.75 -2.06
CA VAL A 87 3.06 9.87 -1.41
C VAL A 87 2.28 9.41 -0.17
N LEU A 88 1.52 8.32 -0.31
CA LEU A 88 0.75 7.69 0.77
C LEU A 88 1.67 7.28 1.93
N SER A 89 2.79 6.64 1.62
CA SER A 89 3.78 6.21 2.62
C SER A 89 4.42 7.38 3.35
N ARG A 90 4.83 8.43 2.62
CA ARG A 90 5.40 9.65 3.22
C ARG A 90 4.40 10.35 4.13
N THR A 91 3.15 10.48 3.69
CA THR A 91 2.08 11.15 4.43
C THR A 91 1.73 10.38 5.70
N PHE A 92 1.53 9.06 5.60
CA PHE A 92 1.19 8.23 6.76
C PHE A 92 2.36 7.93 7.68
N ALA A 93 3.60 8.22 7.26
CA ALA A 93 4.77 8.15 8.13
C ALA A 93 5.00 9.43 8.97
N GLN A 94 4.27 10.53 8.75
CA GLN A 94 4.40 11.74 9.56
C GLN A 94 3.94 11.53 11.02
N PRO A 95 4.36 12.37 11.98
CA PRO A 95 3.76 12.38 13.32
C PRO A 95 2.23 12.64 13.25
N LEU A 96 1.47 12.07 14.20
CA LEU A 96 0.01 12.21 14.24
C LEU A 96 -0.47 13.67 14.28
N GLY A 97 0.30 14.58 14.89
CA GLY A 97 -0.03 16.01 14.92
C GLY A 97 -0.01 16.69 13.54
N GLU A 98 0.72 16.12 12.58
CA GLU A 98 0.89 16.65 11.21
C GLU A 98 0.12 15.82 10.17
N ALA A 99 -0.53 14.72 10.57
CA ALA A 99 -1.18 13.77 9.67
C ALA A 99 -2.37 14.33 8.87
N SER A 100 -2.77 15.58 9.13
CA SER A 100 -3.80 16.29 8.37
C SER A 100 -3.29 17.02 7.13
N THR A 101 -1.97 17.18 7.01
CA THR A 101 -1.28 17.88 5.92
C THR A 101 -0.35 16.95 5.17
N PHE A 102 0.06 17.37 3.97
CA PHE A 102 1.12 16.67 3.23
C PHE A 102 2.50 17.11 3.72
N PRO A 103 3.50 16.21 3.77
CA PRO A 103 4.85 16.56 4.20
C PRO A 103 5.50 17.56 3.24
N PRO A 104 6.34 18.50 3.73
CA PRO A 104 7.05 19.45 2.85
C PRO A 104 8.01 18.75 1.87
N ALA A 105 8.58 17.60 2.28
CA ALA A 105 9.44 16.76 1.44
C ALA A 105 8.65 15.83 0.48
N LEU A 106 7.34 16.08 0.24
CA LEU A 106 6.50 15.21 -0.58
C LEU A 106 7.07 14.99 -1.99
N THR A 107 7.56 16.05 -2.61
CA THR A 107 8.08 16.03 -3.98
C THR A 107 9.58 15.76 -4.04
N GLU A 108 10.27 15.75 -2.90
CA GLU A 108 11.71 15.56 -2.85
C GLU A 108 12.07 14.17 -3.40
N ARG A 109 12.86 14.13 -4.48
CA ARG A 109 13.29 12.89 -5.14
C ARG A 109 12.13 11.95 -5.53
N LEU A 110 10.92 12.47 -5.68
CA LEU A 110 9.71 11.67 -5.93
C LEU A 110 9.86 10.78 -7.18
N GLY A 111 10.50 11.28 -8.25
CA GLY A 111 10.76 10.47 -9.45
C GLY A 111 11.63 9.25 -9.19
N ARG A 112 12.73 9.42 -8.44
CA ARG A 112 13.62 8.30 -8.07
C ARG A 112 12.90 7.32 -7.16
N ALA A 113 12.22 7.81 -6.12
CA ALA A 113 11.45 6.97 -5.20
C ALA A 113 10.36 6.18 -5.94
N THR A 114 9.66 6.82 -6.88
CA THR A 114 8.62 6.18 -7.72
C THR A 114 9.18 5.08 -8.60
N LEU A 115 10.33 5.31 -9.26
CA LEU A 115 10.96 4.31 -10.10
C LEU A 115 11.48 3.12 -9.28
N VAL A 116 12.11 3.38 -8.13
CA VAL A 116 12.58 2.32 -7.23
C VAL A 116 11.40 1.54 -6.64
N ALA A 117 10.32 2.22 -6.25
CA ALA A 117 9.10 1.60 -5.74
C ALA A 117 8.41 0.76 -6.83
N LEU A 118 8.39 1.25 -8.08
CA LEU A 118 7.80 0.52 -9.21
C LEU A 118 8.60 -0.75 -9.51
N VAL A 119 9.90 -0.62 -9.75
CA VAL A 119 10.77 -1.76 -10.11
C VAL A 119 10.84 -2.76 -8.96
N GLY A 120 11.10 -2.29 -7.73
CA GLY A 120 11.15 -3.16 -6.57
C GLY A 120 9.78 -3.76 -6.22
N GLY A 121 8.70 -3.01 -6.44
CA GLY A 121 7.33 -3.50 -6.27
C GLY A 121 6.99 -4.64 -7.24
N ILE A 122 7.42 -4.54 -8.50
CA ILE A 122 7.27 -5.62 -9.49
C ILE A 122 8.07 -6.87 -9.06
N VAL A 123 9.31 -6.70 -8.61
CA VAL A 123 10.13 -7.83 -8.13
C VAL A 123 9.48 -8.50 -6.92
N VAL A 124 8.98 -7.70 -5.97
CA VAL A 124 8.28 -8.21 -4.78
C VAL A 124 6.98 -8.92 -5.17
N SER A 125 6.18 -8.34 -6.06
CA SER A 125 4.90 -8.94 -6.47
C SER A 125 5.11 -10.27 -7.19
N VAL A 126 6.10 -10.38 -8.08
CA VAL A 126 6.48 -11.63 -8.73
C VAL A 126 6.95 -12.66 -7.70
N ALA A 127 7.82 -12.27 -6.77
CA ALA A 127 8.29 -13.19 -5.72
C ALA A 127 7.14 -13.71 -4.85
N VAL A 128 6.21 -12.83 -4.46
CA VAL A 128 5.02 -13.19 -3.68
C VAL A 128 4.09 -14.10 -4.48
N ALA A 129 3.84 -13.80 -5.76
CA ALA A 129 3.02 -14.61 -6.64
C ALA A 129 3.60 -16.02 -6.80
N VAL A 130 4.89 -16.13 -7.10
CA VAL A 130 5.61 -17.42 -7.14
C VAL A 130 5.51 -18.13 -5.78
N GLY A 131 5.65 -17.39 -4.68
CA GLY A 131 5.44 -17.90 -3.34
C GLY A 131 4.09 -18.58 -3.19
N PHE A 132 3.00 -17.89 -3.52
CA PHE A 132 1.62 -18.42 -3.44
C PHE A 132 1.36 -19.59 -4.40
N VAL A 133 1.93 -19.56 -5.61
CA VAL A 133 1.83 -20.65 -6.60
C VAL A 133 2.50 -21.91 -6.08
N LEU A 134 3.68 -21.79 -5.45
CA LEU A 134 4.37 -22.93 -4.87
C LEU A 134 3.63 -23.48 -3.65
N LEU A 135 3.22 -22.61 -2.70
CA LEU A 135 2.38 -22.94 -1.55
C LEU A 135 1.79 -21.65 -0.92
N PHE A 136 0.65 -21.77 -0.22
CA PHE A 136 0.04 -20.61 0.46
C PHE A 136 0.96 -19.95 1.52
N PHE A 137 1.67 -20.74 2.32
CA PHE A 137 2.49 -20.22 3.42
C PHE A 137 3.73 -19.43 2.97
N PRO A 138 4.54 -19.88 1.98
CA PRO A 138 5.63 -19.09 1.41
C PRO A 138 5.20 -17.75 0.85
N GLY A 139 4.06 -17.69 0.13
CA GLY A 139 3.50 -16.43 -0.36
C GLY A 139 3.19 -15.46 0.78
N LEU A 140 2.47 -15.93 1.81
CA LEU A 140 2.14 -15.12 2.99
C LEU A 140 3.40 -14.64 3.73
N PHE A 141 4.42 -15.50 3.84
CA PHE A 141 5.69 -15.17 4.47
C PHE A 141 6.46 -14.09 3.71
N LEU A 142 6.50 -14.17 2.38
CA LEU A 142 7.17 -13.15 1.54
C LEU A 142 6.44 -11.81 1.61
N THR A 143 5.10 -11.82 1.55
CA THR A 143 4.28 -10.61 1.73
C THR A 143 4.58 -9.93 3.06
N ALA A 144 4.58 -10.69 4.16
CA ALA A 144 4.90 -10.15 5.48
C ALA A 144 6.35 -9.64 5.58
N SER A 145 7.28 -10.24 4.84
CA SER A 145 8.70 -9.86 4.86
C SER A 145 8.99 -8.58 4.06
N PHE A 146 8.25 -8.34 2.98
CA PHE A 146 8.40 -7.17 2.12
C PHE A 146 7.34 -6.09 2.34
N LEU A 147 6.49 -6.26 3.35
CA LEU A 147 5.41 -5.33 3.69
C LEU A 147 5.88 -3.87 3.84
N PHE A 148 7.07 -3.67 4.39
CA PHE A 148 7.62 -2.34 4.65
C PHE A 148 8.49 -1.79 3.53
N PHE A 149 8.64 -2.51 2.41
CA PHE A 149 9.52 -2.11 1.31
C PHE A 149 9.22 -0.70 0.82
N VAL A 150 7.96 -0.40 0.51
CA VAL A 150 7.55 0.91 -0.01
C VAL A 150 7.81 2.01 1.03
N PHE A 151 7.59 1.76 2.32
CA PHE A 151 7.90 2.72 3.38
C PHE A 151 9.39 3.01 3.47
N VAL A 152 10.26 2.00 3.32
CA VAL A 152 11.71 2.22 3.32
C VAL A 152 12.14 3.04 2.10
N VAL A 153 11.64 2.70 0.90
CA VAL A 153 11.95 3.46 -0.31
C VAL A 153 11.46 4.91 -0.21
N ALA A 154 10.23 5.10 0.28
CA ALA A 154 9.58 6.40 0.29
C ALA A 154 10.04 7.31 1.44
N VAL A 155 10.36 6.75 2.60
CA VAL A 155 10.64 7.51 3.82
C VAL A 155 12.13 7.53 4.15
N GLU A 156 12.87 6.45 3.87
CA GLU A 156 14.33 6.39 4.11
C GLU A 156 15.14 6.71 2.82
N ASP A 157 14.47 7.05 1.70
CA ASP A 157 15.07 7.31 0.38
C ASP A 157 16.05 6.21 -0.08
N GLY A 158 15.81 4.97 0.35
CA GLY A 158 16.68 3.82 0.12
C GLY A 158 16.67 3.32 -1.34
N GLY A 159 17.82 2.83 -1.81
CA GLY A 159 17.90 2.13 -3.10
C GLY A 159 17.14 0.80 -3.09
N GLY A 160 16.84 0.23 -4.27
CA GLY A 160 15.99 -0.97 -4.36
C GLY A 160 16.46 -2.15 -3.49
N VAL A 161 17.72 -2.55 -3.61
CA VAL A 161 18.28 -3.70 -2.85
C VAL A 161 18.40 -3.40 -1.36
N GLU A 162 18.80 -2.17 -1.01
CA GLU A 162 18.93 -1.74 0.38
C GLU A 162 17.58 -1.75 1.08
N SER A 163 16.55 -1.21 0.42
CA SER A 163 15.18 -1.19 0.91
C SER A 163 14.59 -2.58 1.11
N LEU A 164 14.92 -3.54 0.24
CA LEU A 164 14.52 -4.95 0.41
C LEU A 164 15.18 -5.57 1.66
N LYS A 165 16.50 -5.42 1.82
CA LYS A 165 17.22 -5.92 2.99
C LYS A 165 16.70 -5.30 4.29
N ARG A 166 16.46 -3.99 4.28
CA ARG A 166 15.93 -3.23 5.40
C ARG A 166 14.53 -3.69 5.78
N SER A 167 13.61 -3.84 4.82
CA SER A 167 12.27 -4.38 5.05
C SER A 167 12.31 -5.77 5.66
N TRP A 168 13.13 -6.68 5.10
CA TRP A 168 13.30 -8.02 5.63
C TRP A 168 13.78 -8.03 7.08
N GLY A 169 14.71 -7.13 7.41
CA GLY A 169 15.23 -6.92 8.75
C GLY A 169 14.21 -6.34 9.73
N LEU A 170 13.32 -5.45 9.29
CA LEU A 170 12.22 -4.92 10.10
C LEU A 170 11.18 -6.00 10.41
N ALA A 171 10.84 -6.82 9.41
CA ALA A 171 9.85 -7.88 9.58
C ALA A 171 10.33 -9.02 10.49
N ARG A 172 11.65 -9.33 10.54
CA ARG A 172 12.22 -10.52 11.22
C ARG A 172 11.75 -10.75 12.67
N GLY A 173 11.48 -9.70 13.43
CA GLY A 173 11.03 -9.81 14.83
C GLY A 173 9.52 -9.99 15.04
N SER A 174 8.70 -9.76 14.01
CA SER A 174 7.23 -9.72 14.15
C SER A 174 6.48 -10.39 12.99
N ARG A 175 7.16 -11.17 12.14
CA ARG A 175 6.60 -11.82 10.94
C ARG A 175 5.30 -12.55 11.19
N LEU A 176 5.20 -13.31 12.27
CA LEU A 176 4.00 -14.09 12.58
C LEU A 176 2.80 -13.17 12.85
N ARG A 177 3.00 -12.07 13.59
CA ARG A 177 1.93 -11.10 13.87
C ARG A 177 1.54 -10.34 12.59
N LEU A 178 2.52 -9.97 11.77
CA LEU A 178 2.26 -9.33 10.48
C LEU A 178 1.54 -10.29 9.53
N ALA A 179 1.93 -11.57 9.50
CA ALA A 179 1.26 -12.60 8.70
C ALA A 179 -0.18 -12.83 9.14
N VAL A 180 -0.48 -12.80 10.45
CA VAL A 180 -1.87 -12.85 10.94
C VAL A 180 -2.66 -11.64 10.46
N VAL A 181 -2.08 -10.43 10.51
CA VAL A 181 -2.72 -9.23 9.98
C VAL A 181 -2.98 -9.37 8.47
N MET A 182 -1.99 -9.84 7.70
CA MET A 182 -2.15 -10.10 6.25
C MET A 182 -3.22 -11.15 5.99
N PHE A 183 -3.27 -12.22 6.78
CA PHE A 183 -4.23 -13.30 6.64
C PHE A 183 -5.66 -12.82 6.90
N LEU A 184 -5.87 -12.07 7.99
CA LEU A 184 -7.16 -11.46 8.31
C LEU A 184 -7.58 -10.46 7.23
N SER A 185 -6.64 -9.69 6.68
CA SER A 185 -6.91 -8.82 5.53
C SER A 185 -7.21 -9.60 4.26
N GLY A 186 -6.63 -10.79 4.06
CA GLY A 186 -6.98 -11.69 2.98
C GLY A 186 -8.44 -12.13 3.02
N ALA A 187 -9.04 -12.25 4.21
CA ALA A 187 -10.46 -12.56 4.35
C ALA A 187 -11.37 -11.46 3.77
N PHE A 188 -10.93 -10.19 3.77
CA PHE A 188 -11.65 -9.11 3.08
C PHE A 188 -11.71 -9.34 1.56
N GLY A 189 -10.68 -9.93 0.97
CA GLY A 189 -10.70 -10.36 -0.43
C GLY A 189 -11.80 -11.38 -0.74
N LEU A 190 -12.08 -12.29 0.20
CA LEU A 190 -13.20 -13.25 0.06
C LEU A 190 -14.56 -12.53 0.09
N VAL A 191 -14.70 -11.52 0.94
CA VAL A 191 -15.92 -10.70 1.00
C VAL A 191 -16.13 -9.96 -0.33
N LEU A 192 -15.09 -9.33 -0.89
CA LEU A 192 -15.17 -8.71 -2.21
C LEU A 192 -15.58 -9.73 -3.27
N GLY A 193 -14.94 -10.90 -3.31
CA GLY A 193 -15.25 -11.96 -4.27
C GLY A 193 -16.70 -12.47 -4.19
N ALA A 194 -17.33 -12.41 -3.02
CA ALA A 194 -18.74 -12.77 -2.83
C ALA A 194 -19.71 -11.62 -3.17
N VAL A 195 -19.36 -10.38 -2.83
CA VAL A 195 -20.24 -9.21 -3.01
C VAL A 195 -20.31 -8.77 -4.46
N THR A 196 -19.18 -8.75 -5.18
CA THR A 196 -19.10 -8.21 -6.55
C THR A 196 -20.07 -8.90 -7.52
N PRO A 197 -20.18 -10.24 -7.58
CA PRO A 197 -21.13 -10.91 -8.48
C PRO A 197 -22.60 -10.59 -8.14
N LEU A 198 -22.94 -10.49 -6.85
CA LEU A 198 -24.30 -10.16 -6.42
C LEU A 198 -24.71 -8.75 -6.85
N VAL A 199 -23.80 -7.79 -6.75
CA VAL A 199 -24.02 -6.43 -7.25
C VAL A 199 -24.14 -6.43 -8.78
N GLY A 200 -23.32 -7.21 -9.47
CA GLY A 200 -23.38 -7.36 -10.92
C GLY A 200 -24.73 -7.86 -11.43
N LEU A 201 -25.35 -8.80 -10.71
CA LEU A 201 -26.67 -9.35 -11.06
C LEU A 201 -27.81 -8.32 -10.95
N VAL A 202 -27.73 -7.39 -10.00
CA VAL A 202 -28.83 -6.44 -9.70
C VAL A 202 -28.61 -5.08 -10.34
N GLY A 203 -27.38 -4.55 -10.27
CA GLY A 203 -27.03 -3.20 -10.71
C GLY A 203 -26.24 -3.15 -12.02
N GLY A 204 -25.88 -4.30 -12.59
CA GLY A 204 -25.05 -4.42 -13.78
C GLY A 204 -23.54 -4.27 -13.51
N PRO A 205 -22.71 -4.50 -14.53
CA PRO A 205 -21.25 -4.56 -14.38
C PRO A 205 -20.61 -3.26 -13.89
N LEU A 206 -21.09 -2.10 -14.36
CA LEU A 206 -20.55 -0.81 -13.93
C LEU A 206 -20.79 -0.55 -12.44
N ALA A 207 -21.96 -0.93 -11.92
CA ALA A 207 -22.25 -0.81 -10.49
C ALA A 207 -21.36 -1.75 -9.67
N ALA A 208 -21.13 -2.97 -10.15
CA ALA A 208 -20.23 -3.93 -9.53
C ALA A 208 -18.79 -3.40 -9.44
N ASP A 209 -18.27 -2.79 -10.52
CA ASP A 209 -16.95 -2.15 -10.55
C ASP A 209 -16.85 -1.00 -9.55
N LEU A 210 -17.84 -0.09 -9.55
CA LEU A 210 -17.86 1.06 -8.64
C LEU A 210 -17.91 0.63 -7.17
N VAL A 211 -18.74 -0.36 -6.85
CA VAL A 211 -18.82 -0.92 -5.49
C VAL A 211 -17.50 -1.59 -5.11
N THR A 212 -16.93 -2.40 -6.01
CA THR A 212 -15.67 -3.10 -5.76
C THR A 212 -14.52 -2.13 -5.52
N VAL A 213 -14.36 -1.10 -6.36
CA VAL A 213 -13.34 -0.06 -6.21
C VAL A 213 -13.54 0.72 -4.92
N THR A 214 -14.79 1.06 -4.59
CA THR A 214 -15.13 1.81 -3.37
C THR A 214 -14.80 1.01 -2.11
N LEU A 215 -15.26 -0.25 -2.04
CA LEU A 215 -14.99 -1.13 -0.91
C LEU A 215 -13.49 -1.44 -0.79
N SER A 216 -12.81 -1.71 -1.91
CA SER A 216 -11.36 -1.91 -1.96
C SER A 216 -10.62 -0.71 -1.37
N ALA A 217 -10.90 0.51 -1.82
CA ALA A 217 -10.25 1.71 -1.29
C ALA A 217 -10.61 1.95 0.19
N ALA A 218 -11.87 1.71 0.57
CA ALA A 218 -12.36 1.94 1.94
C ALA A 218 -11.69 1.01 2.95
N PHE A 219 -11.32 -0.19 2.52
CA PHE A 219 -10.50 -1.10 3.30
C PHE A 219 -9.01 -0.77 3.22
N PHE A 220 -8.51 -0.51 2.02
CA PHE A 220 -7.07 -0.42 1.76
C PHE A 220 -6.43 0.79 2.44
N VAL A 221 -7.05 1.98 2.40
CA VAL A 221 -6.47 3.18 3.00
C VAL A 221 -6.26 3.03 4.52
N PRO A 222 -7.27 2.64 5.32
CA PRO A 222 -7.06 2.42 6.76
C PRO A 222 -6.11 1.27 7.01
N TYR A 223 -6.21 0.18 6.26
CA TYR A 223 -5.28 -0.93 6.37
C TYR A 223 -3.82 -0.48 6.18
N TYR A 224 -3.55 0.34 5.16
CA TYR A 224 -2.23 0.88 4.89
C TYR A 224 -1.76 1.84 5.99
N ALA A 225 -2.66 2.64 6.57
CA ALA A 225 -2.35 3.51 7.71
C ALA A 225 -2.00 2.72 8.98
N VAL A 226 -2.63 1.55 9.20
CA VAL A 226 -2.26 0.62 10.27
C VAL A 226 -0.87 0.06 10.04
N ILE A 227 -0.55 -0.35 8.81
CA ILE A 227 0.80 -0.80 8.44
C ILE A 227 1.83 0.31 8.64
N ALA A 228 1.51 1.56 8.27
CA ALA A 228 2.38 2.71 8.50
C ALA A 228 2.68 2.91 10.00
N SER A 229 1.66 2.77 10.84
CA SER A 229 1.82 2.88 12.29
C SER A 229 2.66 1.73 12.86
N ALA A 230 2.48 0.51 12.34
CA ALA A 230 3.34 -0.64 12.66
C ALA A 230 4.80 -0.43 12.21
N TYR A 231 5.00 0.15 11.03
CA TYR A 231 6.31 0.52 10.50
C TYR A 231 7.03 1.50 11.42
N LEU A 232 6.37 2.59 11.84
CA LEU A 232 6.94 3.57 12.76
C LEU A 232 7.33 2.94 14.10
N GLN A 233 6.47 2.09 14.67
CA GLN A 233 6.78 1.36 15.92
C GLN A 233 8.04 0.49 15.80
N LEU A 234 8.22 -0.22 14.67
CA LEU A 234 9.36 -1.11 14.46
C LEU A 234 10.64 -0.37 14.08
N ARG A 235 10.52 0.77 13.38
CA ARG A 235 11.64 1.64 13.01
C ARG A 235 12.20 2.36 14.22
N ASP A 236 11.33 3.02 14.99
CA ASP A 236 11.71 3.88 16.10
C ASP A 236 12.02 3.07 17.38
N GLY A 237 11.54 1.83 17.45
CA GLY A 237 11.78 0.89 18.56
C GLY A 237 13.11 0.12 18.49
N ARG A 238 13.95 0.35 17.47
CA ARG A 238 15.36 -0.07 17.51
C ARG A 238 16.16 1.01 18.26
N PRO A 239 16.94 0.67 19.29
CA PRO A 239 17.86 1.62 19.88
C PRO A 239 18.74 2.18 18.76
N SER A 240 18.63 3.48 18.50
CA SER A 240 19.70 4.20 17.83
C SER A 240 20.95 3.92 18.66
N ALA A 241 21.89 3.17 18.10
CA ALA A 241 23.19 2.86 18.71
C ALA A 241 24.06 4.12 18.92
N ASN A 242 23.46 5.31 18.90
CA ASN A 242 24.09 6.61 18.96
C ASN A 242 23.35 7.60 19.87
N ARG A 243 22.35 7.15 20.65
CA ARG A 243 21.86 7.94 21.79
C ARG A 243 22.68 7.49 22.99
N THR A 244 23.84 8.10 23.15
CA THR A 244 24.65 8.08 24.37
C THR A 244 23.71 8.13 25.56
N ALA A 245 23.81 7.14 26.44
CA ALA A 245 23.10 7.14 27.71
C ALA A 245 23.30 8.51 28.38
N PRO A 246 22.30 9.07 29.07
CA PRO A 246 22.53 10.18 29.97
C PRO A 246 23.65 9.76 30.91
N GLU A 247 24.73 10.53 30.93
CA GLU A 247 25.82 10.37 31.88
C GLU A 247 25.18 10.31 33.28
N PRO A 248 25.46 9.27 34.10
CA PRO A 248 24.89 9.19 35.42
C PRO A 248 25.31 10.45 36.19
N VAL A 249 24.32 11.20 36.69
CA VAL A 249 24.54 12.38 37.52
C VAL A 249 25.45 11.98 38.67
N ASP A 250 26.66 12.54 38.69
CA ASP A 250 27.65 12.33 39.73
C ASP A 250 27.14 12.96 41.04
N ALA A 251 26.57 12.12 41.90
CA ALA A 251 26.03 12.52 43.20
C ALA A 251 27.12 12.96 44.20
N SER A 252 28.41 12.91 43.82
CA SER A 252 29.51 13.35 44.68
C SER A 252 29.66 14.87 44.79
N GLN A 253 28.94 15.66 43.99
CA GLN A 253 28.99 17.14 44.03
C GLN A 253 27.94 17.79 44.92
N THR A 254 27.32 17.07 45.86
CA THR A 254 26.46 17.72 46.87
C THR A 254 27.33 18.54 47.84
N PRO A 255 27.21 19.89 47.87
CA PRO A 255 27.90 20.69 48.88
C PRO A 255 27.26 20.37 50.23
N LYS A 256 28.07 19.95 51.21
CA LYS A 256 27.62 19.85 52.59
C LYS A 256 27.31 21.27 53.08
N LEU A 257 26.03 21.53 53.34
CA LEU A 257 25.55 22.64 54.18
C LEU A 257 25.48 22.15 55.63
#